data_AF-A0A4Z0M0V8-F1
#
_entry.id   AF-A0A4Z0M0V8-F1
#
_cell.length_a   1.000
_cell.length_b   1.000
_cell.length_c   1.000
_cell.angle_alpha   90.00
_cell.angle_beta   90.00
_cell.angle_gamma   90.00
#
_symmetry.space_group_name_H-M   'P 1'
#
loop_
_entity.id
_entity.type
_entity.pdbx_description
1 polymer ?
#
loop_
_entity_poly.entity_id
_entity_poly.type
_entity_poly.pdbx_seq_one_letter_code
_entity_poly.pdbx_strand_id
1 'polypeptide(L)'
;MQQQMDWIDDALGEQTLALYDDLRLSSRRMLNRAEQRCWASLADEEVEFFKAYERIMENESVIDYSEEQLQRRERMLGEIFDGVQRTRGLLSSRQTELSREMAHEALPFRTRYSTAGGHLGARVLVN
;
A
#
# COMPACT_ATOMS: atom_id res chain seq x y z
N MET A 1 7.79 -25.06 -39.51
CA MET A 1 8.56 -24.28 -38.51
C MET A 1 7.76 -23.09 -37.98
N GLN A 2 7.08 -22.29 -38.82
CA GLN A 2 6.28 -21.15 -38.35
C GLN A 2 5.23 -21.51 -37.27
N GLN A 3 4.41 -22.54 -37.51
CA GLN A 3 3.36 -22.97 -36.56
C GLN A 3 3.88 -23.47 -35.19
N GLN A 4 5.16 -23.85 -35.10
CA GLN A 4 5.74 -24.34 -33.85
C GLN A 4 6.27 -23.18 -32.99
N MET A 5 6.57 -22.03 -33.61
CA MET A 5 7.04 -20.83 -32.93
C MET A 5 5.87 -20.09 -32.28
N ASP A 6 4.77 -19.92 -33.02
CA ASP A 6 3.56 -19.23 -32.54
C ASP A 6 2.95 -19.89 -31.28
N TRP A 7 3.06 -21.21 -31.13
CA TRP A 7 2.55 -21.92 -29.94
C TRP A 7 3.42 -21.72 -28.69
N ILE A 8 4.72 -21.45 -28.87
CA ILE A 8 5.64 -21.20 -27.75
C ILE A 8 5.40 -19.81 -27.17
N ASP A 9 5.23 -18.81 -28.05
CA ASP A 9 4.96 -17.43 -27.63
C ASP A 9 3.59 -17.31 -26.95
N ASP A 10 2.56 -18.02 -27.46
CA ASP A 10 1.23 -18.07 -26.84
C ASP A 10 1.26 -18.72 -25.44
N ALA A 11 1.96 -19.85 -25.30
CA ALA A 11 2.09 -20.54 -24.02
C ALA A 11 2.90 -19.73 -22.99
N LEU A 12 3.90 -18.97 -23.44
CA LEU A 12 4.69 -18.07 -22.60
C LEU A 12 3.86 -16.84 -22.19
N GLY A 13 3.05 -16.32 -23.11
CA GLY A 13 2.08 -15.25 -22.85
C GLY A 13 1.10 -15.61 -21.74
N GLU A 14 0.47 -16.78 -21.81
CA GLU A 14 -0.44 -17.24 -20.75
C GLU A 14 0.25 -17.46 -19.39
N GLN A 15 1.50 -17.95 -19.39
CA GLN A 15 2.28 -18.09 -18.16
C GLN A 15 2.54 -16.73 -17.51
N THR A 16 2.91 -15.72 -18.29
CA THR A 16 3.15 -14.38 -17.77
C THR A 16 1.84 -13.71 -17.33
N LEU A 17 0.73 -13.93 -18.04
CA LEU A 17 -0.60 -13.47 -17.62
C LEU A 17 -1.03 -14.08 -16.27
N ALA A 18 -0.63 -15.31 -15.97
CA ALA A 18 -0.88 -15.91 -14.65
C ALA A 18 -0.15 -15.14 -13.53
N LEU A 19 1.07 -14.64 -13.79
CA LEU A 19 1.81 -13.82 -12.83
C LEU A 19 1.10 -12.46 -12.58
N TYR A 20 0.53 -11.85 -13.62
CA TYR A 20 -0.31 -10.66 -13.45
C TYR A 20 -1.57 -10.95 -12.63
N ASP A 21 -2.18 -12.13 -12.79
CA ASP A 21 -3.34 -12.50 -11.98
C ASP A 21 -2.95 -12.69 -10.49
N ASP A 22 -1.79 -13.28 -10.21
CA ASP A 22 -1.24 -13.37 -8.85
C ASP A 22 -1.03 -11.98 -8.23
N LEU A 23 -0.44 -11.05 -8.99
CA LEU A 23 -0.23 -9.67 -8.53
C LEU A 23 -1.58 -8.97 -8.27
N ARG A 24 -2.57 -9.19 -9.12
CA ARG A 24 -3.93 -8.67 -8.99
C ARG A 24 -4.67 -9.24 -7.78
N LEU A 25 -4.51 -10.53 -7.50
CA LEU A 25 -5.05 -11.14 -6.29
C LEU A 25 -4.39 -10.56 -5.04
N SER A 26 -3.08 -10.36 -5.07
CA SER A 26 -2.34 -9.73 -3.97
C SER A 26 -2.80 -8.29 -3.73
N SER A 27 -2.94 -7.48 -4.79
CA SER A 27 -3.42 -6.09 -4.67
C SER A 27 -4.82 -6.01 -4.06
N ARG A 28 -5.71 -6.95 -4.42
CA ARG A 28 -7.05 -7.06 -3.85
C ARG A 28 -7.03 -7.47 -2.38
N ARG A 29 -6.18 -8.42 -1.98
CA ARG A 29 -6.03 -8.78 -0.57
C ARG A 29 -5.51 -7.60 0.25
N MET A 30 -4.51 -6.89 -0.27
CA MET A 30 -3.98 -5.68 0.35
C MET A 30 -5.08 -4.62 0.54
N LEU A 31 -5.88 -4.34 -0.49
CA LEU A 31 -7.02 -3.42 -0.37
C LEU A 31 -8.02 -3.89 0.69
N ASN A 32 -8.41 -5.16 0.68
CA ASN A 32 -9.34 -5.71 1.67
C ASN A 32 -8.81 -5.55 3.12
N ARG A 33 -7.49 -5.77 3.35
CA ARG A 33 -6.87 -5.56 4.66
C ARG A 33 -6.92 -4.09 5.08
N ALA A 34 -6.66 -3.18 4.15
CA ALA A 34 -6.72 -1.75 4.40
C ALA A 34 -8.16 -1.28 4.72
N GLU A 35 -9.16 -1.77 3.98
CA GLU A 35 -10.58 -1.48 4.23
C GLU A 35 -11.04 -1.99 5.59
N GLN A 36 -10.56 -3.17 6.00
CA GLN A 36 -10.82 -3.76 7.32
C GLN A 36 -9.97 -3.12 8.44
N ARG A 37 -9.11 -2.14 8.12
CA ARG A 37 -8.18 -1.48 9.05
C ARG A 37 -7.23 -2.46 9.74
N CYS A 38 -6.94 -3.60 9.12
CA CYS A 38 -6.02 -4.62 9.62
C CYS A 38 -4.56 -4.27 9.24
N TRP A 39 -4.05 -3.16 9.79
CA TRP A 39 -2.77 -2.57 9.39
C TRP A 39 -1.55 -3.48 9.62
N ALA A 40 -1.58 -4.32 10.67
CA ALA A 40 -0.48 -5.25 10.94
C ALA A 40 -0.34 -6.29 9.82
N SER A 41 -1.44 -6.93 9.42
CA SER A 41 -1.45 -7.90 8.32
C SER A 41 -1.34 -7.27 6.93
N LEU A 42 -1.54 -5.95 6.81
CA LEU A 42 -1.39 -5.25 5.54
C LEU A 42 0.07 -5.26 5.06
N ALA A 43 1.02 -5.17 6.00
CA ALA A 43 2.45 -5.26 5.69
C ALA A 43 2.83 -6.64 5.13
N ASP A 44 2.22 -7.72 5.63
CA ASP A 44 2.45 -9.07 5.11
C ASP A 44 1.96 -9.19 3.65
N GLU A 45 0.79 -8.63 3.34
CA GLU A 45 0.27 -8.62 1.96
C GLU A 45 1.10 -7.72 1.03
N GLU A 46 1.67 -6.62 1.53
CA GLU A 46 2.59 -5.78 0.77
C GLU A 46 3.85 -6.56 0.35
N VAL A 47 4.40 -7.38 1.24
CA VAL A 47 5.53 -8.27 0.90
C VAL A 47 5.15 -9.26 -0.20
N GLU A 48 3.96 -9.87 -0.12
CA GLU A 48 3.48 -10.78 -1.15
C GLU A 48 3.21 -10.07 -2.49
N PHE A 49 2.73 -8.82 -2.45
CA PHE A 49 2.59 -7.98 -3.64
C PHE A 49 3.94 -7.71 -4.30
N PHE A 50 4.97 -7.34 -3.52
CA PHE A 50 6.32 -7.11 -4.06
C PHE A 50 6.92 -8.38 -4.66
N LYS A 51 6.79 -9.53 -4.01
CA LYS A 51 7.26 -10.82 -4.58
C LYS A 51 6.58 -11.14 -5.91
N ALA A 52 5.27 -10.92 -6.02
CA ALA A 52 4.55 -11.14 -7.27
C ALA A 52 5.02 -10.17 -8.37
N TYR A 53 5.27 -8.92 -8.01
CA TYR A 53 5.80 -7.92 -8.94
C TYR A 53 7.22 -8.26 -9.42
N GLU A 54 8.11 -8.69 -8.52
CA GLU A 54 9.47 -9.13 -8.86
C GLU A 54 9.44 -10.32 -9.82
N ARG A 55 8.57 -11.31 -9.59
CA ARG A 55 8.39 -12.43 -10.53
C ARG A 55 7.99 -11.96 -11.91
N ILE A 56 7.09 -10.97 -12.02
CA ILE A 56 6.75 -10.39 -13.33
C ILE A 56 8.00 -9.75 -13.94
N MET A 57 8.73 -8.91 -13.20
CA MET A 57 9.95 -8.26 -13.70
C MET A 57 11.02 -9.24 -14.18
N GLU A 58 11.15 -10.39 -13.54
CA GLU A 58 12.09 -11.45 -13.91
C GLU A 58 11.65 -12.26 -15.13
N ASN A 59 10.34 -12.39 -15.37
CA ASN A 59 9.77 -13.25 -16.41
C ASN A 59 9.18 -12.46 -17.59
N GLU A 60 9.04 -11.15 -17.47
CA GLU A 60 8.60 -10.25 -18.53
C GLU A 60 9.74 -10.08 -19.55
N SER A 61 9.87 -11.08 -20.40
CA SER A 61 10.65 -11.01 -21.63
C SER A 61 9.88 -10.20 -22.69
N VAL A 62 10.49 -9.97 -23.85
CA VAL A 62 9.78 -9.45 -25.03
C VAL A 62 8.87 -10.56 -25.56
N ILE A 63 7.74 -10.76 -24.89
CA ILE A 63 6.70 -11.70 -25.28
C ILE A 63 5.85 -11.02 -26.35
N ASP A 64 5.67 -11.69 -27.48
CA ASP A 64 4.73 -11.25 -28.50
C ASP A 64 3.32 -11.71 -28.10
N TYR A 65 2.59 -10.84 -27.43
CA TYR A 65 1.23 -11.12 -26.99
C TYR A 65 0.26 -11.06 -28.18
N SER A 66 -0.69 -12.00 -28.22
CA SER A 66 -1.87 -11.81 -29.05
C SER A 66 -2.70 -10.60 -28.60
N GLU A 67 -3.55 -10.09 -29.47
CA GLU A 67 -4.42 -8.94 -29.15
C GLU A 67 -5.30 -9.22 -27.91
N GLU A 68 -5.85 -10.43 -27.80
CA GLU A 68 -6.66 -10.84 -26.65
C GLU A 68 -5.86 -10.85 -25.34
N GLN A 69 -4.62 -11.36 -25.40
CA GLN A 69 -3.71 -11.40 -24.25
C GLN A 69 -3.31 -9.99 -23.81
N LEU A 70 -3.04 -9.10 -24.75
CA LEU A 70 -2.72 -7.70 -24.46
C LEU A 70 -3.90 -7.00 -23.77
N GLN A 71 -5.11 -7.16 -24.29
CA GLN A 71 -6.32 -6.59 -23.67
C GLN A 71 -6.56 -7.14 -22.25
N ARG A 72 -6.29 -8.43 -22.02
CA ARG A 72 -6.40 -9.05 -20.70
C ARG A 72 -5.34 -8.48 -19.74
N ARG A 73 -4.09 -8.36 -20.19
CA ARG A 73 -3.01 -7.73 -19.42
C ARG A 73 -3.35 -6.30 -19.02
N GLU A 74 -3.81 -5.47 -19.97
CA GLU A 74 -4.19 -4.09 -19.72
C GLU A 74 -5.32 -3.97 -18.69
N ARG A 75 -6.34 -4.84 -18.78
CA ARG A 75 -7.43 -4.89 -17.80
C ARG A 75 -6.90 -5.21 -16.40
N MET A 76 -6.05 -6.24 -16.28
CA MET A 76 -5.47 -6.63 -14.99
C MET A 76 -4.60 -5.50 -14.41
N LEU A 77 -3.80 -4.83 -15.24
CA LEU A 77 -2.99 -3.68 -14.83
C LEU A 77 -3.86 -2.52 -14.33
N GLY A 78 -4.98 -2.23 -15.00
CA GLY A 78 -5.96 -1.25 -14.54
C GLY A 78 -6.52 -1.59 -13.16
N GLU A 79 -6.95 -2.84 -12.96
CA GLU A 79 -7.45 -3.33 -11.66
C GLU A 79 -6.38 -3.26 -10.56
N ILE A 80 -5.13 -3.63 -10.87
CA ILE A 80 -3.99 -3.54 -9.95
C ILE A 80 -3.75 -2.08 -9.55
N PHE A 81 -3.67 -1.18 -10.53
CA PHE A 81 -3.42 0.24 -10.29
C PHE A 81 -4.50 0.85 -9.40
N ASP A 82 -5.77 0.62 -9.73
CA ASP A 82 -6.90 1.12 -8.93
C ASP A 82 -6.86 0.58 -7.50
N GLY A 83 -6.57 -0.71 -7.31
CA GLY A 83 -6.44 -1.32 -5.99
C GLY A 83 -5.32 -0.71 -5.14
N VAL A 84 -4.15 -0.50 -5.75
CA VAL A 84 -3.00 0.13 -5.09
C VAL A 84 -3.29 1.59 -4.74
N GLN A 85 -3.90 2.37 -5.64
CA GLN A 85 -4.25 3.77 -5.37
C GLN A 85 -5.24 3.90 -4.21
N ARG A 86 -6.27 3.05 -4.16
CA ARG A 86 -7.23 3.04 -3.05
C ARG A 86 -6.57 2.67 -1.72
N THR A 87 -5.70 1.65 -1.73
CA THR A 87 -4.92 1.26 -0.54
C THR A 87 -4.08 2.42 -0.03
N ARG A 88 -3.39 3.15 -0.92
CA ARG A 88 -2.61 4.34 -0.56
C ARG A 88 -3.47 5.45 0.03
N GLY A 89 -4.67 5.68 -0.52
CA GLY A 89 -5.63 6.63 0.04
C GLY A 89 -6.01 6.30 1.48
N LEU A 90 -6.28 5.03 1.77
CA LEU A 90 -6.61 4.55 3.11
C LEU A 90 -5.43 4.70 4.09
N LEU A 91 -4.22 4.36 3.65
CA LEU A 91 -3.00 4.53 4.45
C LEU A 91 -2.72 6.00 4.78
N SER A 92 -2.87 6.91 3.81
CA SER A 92 -2.72 8.36 4.02
C SER A 92 -3.74 8.90 5.03
N SER A 93 -4.99 8.44 4.93
CA SER A 93 -6.02 8.78 5.92
C SER A 93 -5.65 8.26 7.31
N ARG A 94 -5.16 7.01 7.43
CA ARG A 94 -4.76 6.46 8.73
C ARG A 94 -3.56 7.19 9.32
N GLN A 95 -2.58 7.58 8.50
CA GLN A 95 -1.43 8.38 8.95
C GLN A 95 -1.89 9.73 9.53
N THR A 96 -2.88 10.36 8.91
CA THR A 96 -3.48 11.60 9.41
C THR A 96 -4.19 11.38 10.76
N GLU A 97 -4.94 10.29 10.90
CA GLU A 97 -5.59 9.91 12.17
C GLU A 97 -4.55 9.70 13.29
N LEU A 98 -3.52 8.87 13.04
CA LEU A 98 -2.43 8.60 13.98
C LEU A 98 -1.73 9.89 14.43
N SER A 99 -1.47 10.81 13.49
CA SER A 99 -0.83 12.09 13.81
C SER A 99 -1.68 12.92 14.78
N ARG A 100 -3.02 12.87 14.66
CA ARG A 100 -3.94 13.56 15.59
C ARG A 100 -4.00 12.86 16.95
N GLU A 101 -4.04 11.53 16.96
CA GLU A 101 -4.02 10.70 18.18
C GLU A 101 -2.75 11.02 19.01
N MET A 102 -1.58 10.99 18.38
CA MET A 102 -0.31 11.33 19.02
C MET A 102 -0.26 12.78 19.53
N ALA A 103 -0.81 13.74 18.78
CA ALA A 103 -0.88 15.13 19.23
C ALA A 103 -1.80 15.32 20.45
N HIS A 104 -2.90 14.57 20.53
CA HIS A 104 -3.79 14.59 21.69
C HIS A 104 -3.16 13.91 22.92
N GLU A 105 -2.46 12.78 22.74
CA GLU A 105 -1.76 12.08 23.82
C GLU A 105 -0.51 12.83 24.32
N ALA A 106 0.02 13.79 23.57
CA ALA A 106 1.11 14.68 24.01
C ALA A 106 0.64 15.83 24.91
N LEU A 107 -0.66 16.15 24.94
CA LEU A 107 -1.22 17.25 25.75
C LEU A 107 -1.17 17.05 27.30
N PRO A 108 -1.23 15.86 27.91
CA PRO A 108 -1.12 15.71 29.35
C PRO A 108 0.31 15.89 29.89
N PHE A 109 1.33 15.93 29.02
CA PHE A 109 2.71 16.23 29.42
C PHE A 109 3.01 17.74 29.45
N ARG A 110 2.32 18.55 28.64
CA ARG A 110 2.57 19.99 28.55
C ARG A 110 1.88 20.80 29.65
N THR A 111 0.77 20.30 30.20
CA THR A 111 -0.02 21.04 31.21
C THR A 111 0.49 20.86 32.64
N ARG A 112 1.43 19.95 32.92
CA ARG A 112 1.97 19.76 34.28
C ARG A 112 3.19 20.61 34.61
N TYR A 113 3.84 21.22 33.61
CA TYR A 113 5.02 22.07 33.82
C TYR A 113 4.72 23.58 33.81
N SER A 114 3.47 23.99 33.52
CA SER A 114 3.10 25.41 33.56
C SER A 114 2.50 25.87 34.90
N THR A 115 2.11 24.94 35.79
CA THR A 115 1.42 25.27 37.05
C THR A 115 2.30 25.13 38.30
N ALA A 116 3.57 24.76 38.15
CA ALA A 116 4.53 24.66 39.27
C ALA A 116 5.53 25.84 39.34
N GLY A 117 5.40 26.86 38.49
CA GLY A 117 6.42 27.89 38.29
C GLY A 117 6.01 29.35 38.55
N GLY A 118 4.91 29.63 39.26
CA GLY A 118 4.55 31.04 39.48
C GLY A 118 3.40 31.32 40.42
N HIS A 119 3.57 31.10 41.73
CA HIS A 119 2.79 31.82 42.76
C HIS A 119 3.35 31.66 44.20
N LEU A 120 4.49 32.28 44.50
CA LEU A 120 4.88 32.69 45.87
C LEU A 120 5.86 33.88 45.69
N GLY A 121 5.61 35.11 46.12
CA GLY A 121 4.45 35.69 46.76
C GLY A 121 4.52 37.22 46.64
N ALA A 122 3.37 37.84 46.44
CA ALA A 122 3.21 39.26 46.74
C ALA A 122 3.16 39.42 48.26
N ARG A 123 4.11 40.16 48.83
CA ARG A 123 3.90 40.85 50.11
C ARG A 123 4.39 42.29 49.96
N VAL A 124 3.41 43.15 49.70
CA VAL A 124 3.48 44.60 49.90
C VAL A 124 3.58 44.86 51.40
N LEU A 125 4.48 45.77 51.83
CA LEU A 125 4.19 46.96 52.67
C LEU A 125 5.45 47.47 53.41
N VAL A 126 5.84 48.70 53.05
CA VAL A 126 6.13 49.87 53.90
C VAL A 126 7.09 49.72 55.10
N ASN A 127 8.22 50.43 55.00
CA ASN A 127 8.54 51.57 55.87
C ASN A 127 9.49 52.54 55.14
#